data_AF-A0A5C3K9K6-F1
#
_entry.id   AF-A0A5C3K9K6-F1
#
_cell.length_a   1.000
_cell.length_b   1.000
_cell.length_c   1.000
_cell.angle_alpha   90.00
_cell.angle_beta   90.00
_cell.angle_gamma   90.00
#
_symmetry.space_group_name_H-M   'P 1'
#
loop_
_entity.id
_entity.type
_entity.pdbx_description
1 polymer ?
#
loop_
_entity_poly.entity_id
_entity_poly.type
_entity_poly.pdbx_seq_one_letter_code
_entity_poly.pdbx_strand_id
1 'polypeptide(L)'
;MRLLVPKPIVVVLTVNGHPVRALLDSGSLGDFILTAIVDQLKLKRKAHETPIPLHLAMQGSKTKITASVEAKIQYQTIRENRTFHVINVSNYNMILGTLFLYQHQVYMGLNPARAMIGSEVSLPIEQGVETKPVISSIEYDDPKVKEARALLTKLAEPLCKGIEETGLPPMHVINHEIPLLDVDKVYSWRLSRCLEMF
;
A
#
# COMPACT_ATOMS: atom_id res chain seq x y z
N MET A 1 3.02 -19.09 -24.42
CA MET A 1 3.44 -17.76 -24.91
C MET A 1 4.05 -17.01 -23.74
N ARG A 2 5.34 -16.64 -23.79
CA ARG A 2 6.03 -16.00 -22.66
C ARG A 2 5.85 -14.49 -22.77
N LEU A 3 5.04 -13.89 -21.89
CA LEU A 3 4.91 -12.45 -21.81
C LEU A 3 6.25 -11.85 -21.34
N LEU A 4 6.84 -10.97 -22.15
CA LEU A 4 8.03 -10.22 -21.78
C LEU A 4 7.60 -8.84 -21.29
N VAL A 5 8.02 -8.47 -20.08
CA VAL A 5 7.73 -7.17 -19.47
C VAL A 5 9.07 -6.42 -19.28
N PRO A 6 9.16 -5.14 -19.68
CA PRO A 6 10.35 -4.33 -19.43
C PRO A 6 10.67 -4.24 -17.94
N LYS A 7 11.95 -4.20 -17.60
CA LYS A 7 12.39 -3.96 -16.21
C LYS A 7 12.14 -2.50 -15.84
N PRO A 8 11.73 -2.21 -14.60
CA PRO A 8 11.62 -0.84 -14.11
C PRO A 8 12.99 -0.19 -13.93
N ILE A 9 13.01 1.14 -13.79
CA ILE A 9 14.24 1.92 -13.62
C ILE A 9 14.68 1.82 -12.15
N VAL A 10 15.80 1.13 -11.94
CA VAL A 10 16.40 0.95 -10.62
C VAL A 10 17.78 1.58 -10.64
N VAL A 11 18.05 2.40 -9.63
CA VAL A 11 19.34 3.08 -9.45
C VAL A 11 20.03 2.58 -8.18
N VAL A 12 21.35 2.71 -8.15
CA VAL A 12 22.14 2.49 -6.93
C VAL A 12 22.54 3.86 -6.40
N LEU A 13 22.18 4.12 -5.16
CA LEU A 13 22.58 5.31 -4.41
C LEU A 13 23.18 4.91 -3.08
N THR A 14 23.85 5.82 -2.39
CA THR A 14 24.34 5.55 -1.05
C THR A 14 23.42 6.11 0.01
N VAL A 15 23.10 5.34 1.04
CA VAL A 15 22.42 5.77 2.27
C VAL A 15 23.41 5.67 3.41
N ASN A 16 23.74 6.80 4.05
CA ASN A 16 24.79 6.89 5.06
C ASN A 16 26.10 6.21 4.62
N GLY A 17 26.48 6.38 3.35
CA GLY A 17 27.69 5.78 2.75
C GLY A 17 27.55 4.34 2.28
N HIS A 18 26.42 3.67 2.51
CA HIS A 18 26.21 2.28 2.11
C HIS A 18 25.38 2.18 0.83
N PRO A 19 25.76 1.35 -0.16
CA PRO A 19 25.01 1.23 -1.41
C PRO A 19 23.65 0.56 -1.18
N VAL A 20 22.60 1.16 -1.75
CA VAL A 20 21.21 0.72 -1.65
C VAL A 20 20.55 0.82 -3.03
N ARG A 21 19.75 -0.19 -3.41
CA ARG A 21 18.99 -0.21 -4.66
C ARG A 21 17.65 0.49 -4.48
N ALA A 22 17.44 1.57 -5.24
CA ALA A 22 16.22 2.35 -5.21
C ALA A 22 15.45 2.21 -6.51
N LEU A 23 14.15 1.92 -6.42
CA LEU A 23 13.22 2.04 -7.53
C LEU A 23 12.88 3.52 -7.75
N LEU A 24 12.93 3.99 -8.99
CA LEU A 24 12.35 5.29 -9.35
C LEU A 24 10.89 5.07 -9.77
N ASP A 25 9.95 5.66 -9.02
CA ASP A 25 8.52 5.41 -9.20
C ASP A 25 7.70 6.70 -9.16
N SER A 26 7.34 7.21 -10.34
CA SER A 26 6.46 8.37 -10.47
C SER A 26 5.00 8.10 -10.06
N GLY A 27 4.64 6.84 -9.79
CA GLY A 27 3.34 6.47 -9.24
C GLY A 27 3.28 6.55 -7.71
N SER A 28 4.43 6.71 -7.04
CA SER A 28 4.53 6.76 -5.59
C SER A 28 4.50 8.20 -5.08
N LEU A 29 3.52 8.55 -4.24
CA LEU A 29 3.40 9.91 -3.67
C LEU A 29 4.48 10.24 -2.62
N GLY A 30 5.17 9.22 -2.09
CA GLY A 30 6.17 9.39 -1.05
C GLY A 30 7.45 8.61 -1.33
N ASP A 31 8.48 8.93 -0.55
CA ASP A 31 9.75 8.22 -0.54
C ASP A 31 9.74 7.18 0.58
N PHE A 32 10.14 5.96 0.25
CA PHE A 32 9.98 4.81 1.11
C PHE A 32 11.27 4.03 1.28
N ILE A 33 11.52 3.52 2.48
CA ILE A 33 12.67 2.67 2.77
C ILE A 33 12.23 1.37 3.44
N LEU A 34 12.86 0.26 3.03
CA LEU A 34 12.59 -1.06 3.56
C LEU A 34 13.01 -1.15 5.03
N THR A 35 12.13 -1.67 5.88
CA THR A 35 12.39 -1.87 7.32
C THR A 35 13.72 -2.60 7.59
N ALA A 36 14.05 -3.63 6.81
CA ALA A 36 15.30 -4.36 6.95
C ALA A 36 16.55 -3.49 6.74
N ILE A 37 16.49 -2.51 5.81
CA ILE A 37 17.61 -1.58 5.56
C ILE A 37 17.77 -0.62 6.72
N VAL A 38 16.66 -0.14 7.28
CA VAL A 38 16.66 0.70 8.47
C VAL A 38 17.37 0.00 9.63
N ASP A 39 17.10 -1.29 9.83
CA ASP A 39 17.72 -2.09 10.89
C ASP A 39 19.19 -2.37 10.62
N GLN A 40 19.54 -2.77 9.40
CA GLN A 40 20.93 -3.05 8.99
C GLN A 40 21.83 -1.82 9.13
N LEU A 41 21.34 -0.66 8.71
CA LEU A 41 22.07 0.60 8.78
C LEU A 41 21.92 1.31 10.14
N LYS A 42 21.18 0.72 11.09
CA LYS A 42 20.90 1.25 12.43
C LYS A 42 20.38 2.69 12.40
N LEU A 43 19.49 2.99 11.45
CA LEU A 43 18.92 4.34 11.31
C LEU A 43 17.95 4.64 12.45
N LYS A 44 17.98 5.87 12.95
CA LYS A 44 17.11 6.30 14.05
C LYS A 44 15.67 6.47 13.54
N ARG A 45 14.77 5.62 14.02
CA ARG A 45 13.33 5.70 13.72
C ARG A 45 12.67 6.80 14.53
N LYS A 46 11.81 7.59 13.88
CA LYS A 46 10.85 8.49 14.49
C LYS A 46 9.46 7.89 14.32
N ALA A 47 8.83 7.48 15.41
CA ALA A 47 7.47 6.97 15.37
C ALA A 47 6.49 8.10 15.04
N HIS A 48 5.45 7.79 14.29
CA HIS A 48 4.30 8.67 14.10
C HIS A 48 3.29 8.41 15.22
N GLU A 49 2.81 9.47 15.86
CA GLU A 49 1.75 9.38 16.89
C GLU A 49 0.46 8.79 16.29
N THR A 50 0.13 9.21 15.07
CA THR A 50 -0.97 8.68 14.27
C THR A 50 -0.44 7.95 13.03
N PRO A 51 -0.76 6.65 12.86
CA PRO A 51 -0.33 5.91 11.68
C PRO A 51 -0.94 6.50 10.40
N ILE A 52 -0.09 6.80 9.40
CA ILE A 52 -0.55 7.35 8.13
C ILE A 52 -1.03 6.19 7.23
N PRO A 53 -2.27 6.21 6.73
CA PRO A 53 -2.75 5.17 5.83
C PRO A 53 -1.98 5.23 4.50
N LEU A 54 -1.38 4.10 4.10
CA LEU A 54 -0.71 3.98 2.82
C LEU A 54 -1.61 3.20 1.86
N HIS A 55 -1.99 3.86 0.77
CA HIS A 55 -2.71 3.22 -0.33
C HIS A 55 -1.69 2.69 -1.34
N LEU A 56 -1.46 1.37 -1.34
CA LEU A 56 -0.63 0.72 -2.35
C LEU A 56 -1.50 0.29 -3.53
N ALA A 57 -0.93 0.27 -4.74
CA ALA A 57 -1.60 -0.21 -5.95
C ALA A 57 -1.86 -1.75 -5.96
N MET A 58 -1.79 -2.41 -4.80
CA MET A 58 -2.11 -3.81 -4.61
C MET A 58 -3.42 -3.94 -3.83
N GLN A 59 -4.40 -4.57 -4.46
CA GLN A 59 -5.70 -4.88 -3.87
C GLN A 59 -5.51 -5.78 -2.64
N GLY A 60 -5.80 -5.25 -1.44
CA GLY A 60 -5.94 -6.05 -0.22
C GLY A 60 -5.04 -5.70 0.96
N SER A 61 -3.97 -4.92 0.79
CA SER A 61 -3.11 -4.52 1.93
C SER A 61 -3.33 -3.06 2.32
N LYS A 62 -4.07 -2.82 3.41
CA LYS A 62 -4.07 -1.53 4.11
C LYS A 62 -2.81 -1.44 4.97
N THR A 63 -1.68 -1.14 4.33
CA THR A 63 -0.44 -0.90 5.07
C THR A 63 -0.52 0.47 5.75
N LYS A 64 -0.03 0.57 6.97
CA LYS A 64 0.05 1.84 7.70
C LYS A 64 1.51 2.20 7.90
N ILE A 65 1.85 3.45 7.67
CA ILE A 65 3.17 3.99 7.98
C ILE A 65 3.17 4.36 9.46
N THR A 66 4.01 3.68 10.24
CA THR A 66 4.12 3.90 11.70
C THR A 66 5.39 4.63 12.09
N ALA A 67 6.38 4.72 11.18
CA ALA A 67 7.63 5.39 11.45
C ALA A 67 8.23 6.03 10.20
N SER A 68 9.08 7.03 10.41
CA SER A 68 9.97 7.62 9.43
C SER A 68 11.42 7.57 9.92
N VAL A 69 12.37 7.74 9.00
CA VAL A 69 13.80 7.86 9.29
C VAL A 69 14.37 9.02 8.49
N GLU A 70 15.35 9.71 9.05
CA GLU A 70 16.18 10.64 8.32
C GLU A 70 17.48 9.93 7.92
N ALA A 71 17.85 10.04 6.65
CA ALA A 71 19.06 9.40 6.15
C ALA A 71 19.79 10.31 5.14
N LYS A 72 21.13 10.28 5.19
CA LYS A 72 21.97 11.00 4.23
C LYS A 72 22.04 10.20 2.93
N ILE A 73 21.51 10.73 1.85
CA ILE A 73 21.56 10.11 0.53
C ILE A 73 22.63 10.76 -0.35
N GLN A 74 23.24 9.95 -1.22
CA GLN A 74 24.05 10.47 -2.33
C GLN A 74 23.71 9.71 -3.61
N TYR A 75 23.35 10.45 -4.66
CA TYR A 75 23.04 9.90 -5.97
C TYR A 75 23.44 10.91 -7.06
N GLN A 76 24.36 10.50 -7.94
CA GLN A 76 24.98 11.41 -8.93
C GLN A 76 25.52 12.69 -8.26
N THR A 77 24.94 13.84 -8.57
CA THR A 77 25.31 15.15 -8.01
C THR A 77 24.64 15.45 -6.66
N ILE A 78 23.53 14.78 -6.35
CA ILE A 78 22.71 15.02 -5.16
C ILE A 78 23.42 14.52 -3.91
N ARG A 79 23.48 15.36 -2.87
CA ARG A 79 23.92 15.01 -1.51
C ARG A 79 23.06 15.73 -0.50
N GLU A 80 22.17 15.03 0.18
CA GLU A 80 21.24 15.65 1.14
C GLU A 80 20.83 14.68 2.25
N ASN A 81 20.25 15.23 3.32
CA ASN A 81 19.47 14.46 4.27
C ASN A 81 18.01 14.44 3.82
N ARG A 82 17.44 13.25 3.70
CA ARG A 82 16.04 13.07 3.30
C ARG A 82 15.31 12.21 4.32
N THR A 83 14.04 12.56 4.55
CA THR A 83 13.13 11.77 5.36
C THR A 83 12.46 10.71 4.50
N PHE A 84 12.48 9.46 4.95
CA PHE A 84 11.82 8.33 4.30
C PHE A 84 10.78 7.73 5.23
N HIS A 85 9.66 7.31 4.67
CA HIS A 85 8.69 6.50 5.39
C HIS A 85 9.12 5.04 5.43
N VAL A 86 9.08 4.43 6.61
CA VAL A 86 9.50 3.04 6.80
C VAL A 86 8.34 2.12 6.47
N ILE A 87 8.53 1.27 5.46
CA ILE A 87 7.53 0.28 5.04
C ILE A 87 8.18 -1.04 4.66
N ASN A 88 7.39 -2.12 4.69
CA ASN A 88 7.84 -3.42 4.21
C ASN A 88 7.50 -3.58 2.72
N VAL A 89 8.36 -3.06 1.84
CA VAL A 89 8.21 -3.21 0.38
C VAL A 89 8.80 -4.52 -0.12
N SER A 90 8.08 -5.20 -1.02
CA SER A 90 8.61 -6.37 -1.73
C SER A 90 9.53 -5.93 -2.88
N ASN A 91 10.65 -6.63 -3.05
CA ASN A 91 11.56 -6.59 -4.22
C ASN A 91 12.52 -5.40 -4.36
N TYR A 92 12.39 -4.35 -3.54
CA TYR A 92 13.31 -3.19 -3.57
C TYR A 92 13.73 -2.78 -2.15
N ASN A 93 14.91 -2.19 -2.04
CA ASN A 93 15.40 -1.70 -0.75
C ASN A 93 14.85 -0.30 -0.41
N MET A 94 14.55 0.48 -1.44
CA MET A 94 14.03 1.84 -1.33
C MET A 94 13.18 2.20 -2.56
N ILE A 95 12.26 3.13 -2.42
CA ILE A 95 11.49 3.76 -3.51
C ILE A 95 11.70 5.26 -3.41
N LEU A 96 12.08 5.87 -4.53
CA LEU A 96 12.11 7.31 -4.73
C LEU A 96 10.87 7.68 -5.54
N GLY A 97 9.92 8.31 -4.86
CA GLY A 97 8.63 8.67 -5.40
C GLY A 97 8.64 10.00 -6.13
N THR A 98 7.44 10.43 -6.52
CA THR A 98 7.19 11.73 -7.17
C THR A 98 7.73 12.90 -6.37
N LEU A 99 7.80 12.80 -5.03
CA LEU A 99 8.39 13.83 -4.20
C LEU A 99 9.87 14.08 -4.56
N PHE A 100 10.71 13.04 -4.49
CA PHE A 100 12.11 13.11 -4.90
C PHE A 100 12.24 13.49 -6.38
N LEU A 101 11.44 12.86 -7.25
CA LEU A 101 11.53 13.07 -8.69
C LEU A 101 11.22 14.52 -9.08
N TYR A 102 10.21 15.13 -8.46
CA TYR A 102 9.81 16.52 -8.69
C TYR A 102 10.87 17.49 -8.19
N GLN A 103 11.30 17.34 -6.93
CA GLN A 103 12.24 18.26 -6.29
C GLN A 103 13.60 18.32 -6.99
N HIS A 104 14.04 17.22 -7.59
CA HIS A 104 15.31 17.14 -8.33
C HIS A 104 15.15 17.23 -9.85
N GLN A 105 13.94 17.53 -10.34
CA GLN A 105 13.62 17.61 -11.78
C GLN A 105 14.14 16.40 -12.55
N VAL A 106 13.81 15.20 -12.07
CA VAL A 106 14.35 13.95 -12.60
C VAL A 106 13.70 13.60 -13.92
N TYR A 107 14.52 13.38 -14.94
CA TYR A 107 14.09 12.87 -16.24
C TYR A 107 14.37 11.37 -16.31
N MET A 108 13.34 10.58 -16.60
CA MET A 108 13.42 9.14 -16.75
C MET A 108 13.09 8.73 -18.19
N GLY A 109 13.95 7.89 -18.77
CA GLY A 109 13.77 7.32 -20.11
C GLY A 109 13.81 5.80 -20.08
N LEU A 110 13.07 5.16 -20.98
CA LEU A 110 13.09 3.71 -21.20
C LEU A 110 13.57 3.42 -22.62
N ASN A 111 14.21 2.26 -22.81
CA ASN A 111 14.76 1.81 -24.09
C ASN A 111 15.76 2.79 -24.74
N PRO A 112 16.92 3.06 -24.12
CA PRO A 112 17.48 2.41 -22.92
C PRO A 112 17.00 3.07 -21.61
N ALA A 113 17.08 2.32 -20.50
CA ALA A 113 16.80 2.87 -19.18
C ALA A 113 17.80 3.98 -18.86
N ARG A 114 17.30 5.19 -18.57
CA ARG A 114 18.10 6.38 -18.23
C ARG A 114 17.42 7.18 -17.12
N ALA A 115 18.23 7.76 -16.23
CA ALA A 115 17.78 8.69 -15.20
C ALA A 115 18.75 9.87 -15.15
N MET A 116 18.27 11.08 -15.42
CA MET A 116 19.04 12.32 -15.40
C MET A 116 18.50 13.24 -14.31
N ILE A 117 19.41 13.87 -13.56
CA ILE A 117 19.09 14.83 -12.51
C ILE A 117 19.10 16.24 -13.12
N GLY A 118 17.99 16.97 -13.01
CA GLY A 118 17.89 18.37 -13.46
C GLY A 118 18.36 19.37 -12.40
N SER A 119 18.15 19.06 -11.11
CA SER A 119 18.60 19.89 -9.99
C SER A 119 19.35 19.07 -8.93
N GLU A 120 20.55 19.49 -8.59
CA GLU A 120 21.35 18.87 -7.51
C GLU A 120 20.78 19.16 -6.11
N VAL A 121 20.05 20.28 -5.97
CA VAL A 121 19.38 20.69 -4.74
C VAL A 121 17.90 20.34 -4.82
N SER A 122 17.33 19.85 -3.73
CA SER A 122 15.89 19.64 -3.62
C SER A 122 15.15 20.98 -3.67
N LEU A 123 14.42 21.22 -4.75
CA LEU A 123 13.61 22.42 -4.94
C LEU A 123 12.37 22.42 -4.02
N PRO A 124 11.85 23.61 -3.64
CA PRO A 124 10.62 23.70 -2.87
C PRO A 124 9.41 23.22 -3.70
N ILE A 125 8.40 22.72 -2.99
CA ILE A 125 7.12 22.32 -3.59
C ILE A 125 6.14 23.45 -3.35
N GLU A 126 5.88 24.24 -4.39
CA GLU A 126 4.94 25.35 -4.35
C GLU A 126 3.54 24.90 -4.75
N GLN A 127 2.51 25.55 -4.23
CA GLN A 127 1.13 25.30 -4.66
C GLN A 127 0.95 25.77 -6.12
N GLY A 128 0.53 24.88 -7.00
CA GLY A 128 0.36 25.16 -8.42
C GLY A 128 -0.37 24.04 -9.15
N VAL A 129 -0.45 24.14 -10.48
CA VAL A 129 -1.17 23.16 -11.33
C VAL A 129 -0.59 21.75 -11.18
N GLU A 130 0.72 21.65 -10.97
CA GLU A 130 1.47 20.39 -10.89
C GLU A 130 1.56 19.81 -9.47
N THR A 131 0.99 20.47 -8.46
CA THR A 131 1.05 20.01 -7.06
C THR A 131 -0.35 19.80 -6.48
N LYS A 132 -0.53 18.70 -5.76
CA LYS A 132 -1.79 18.38 -5.08
C LYS A 132 -1.53 18.29 -3.59
N PRO A 133 -2.37 18.90 -2.73
CA PRO A 133 -2.23 18.72 -1.30
C PRO A 133 -2.45 17.24 -0.97
N VAL A 134 -1.44 16.62 -0.35
CA VAL A 134 -1.62 15.30 0.25
C VAL A 134 -2.41 15.52 1.52
N ILE A 135 -3.72 15.29 1.48
CA ILE A 135 -4.55 15.32 2.68
C ILE A 135 -4.19 14.09 3.51
N SER A 136 -3.17 14.23 4.37
CA SER A 136 -2.86 13.26 5.40
C SER A 136 -4.03 13.23 6.37
N SER A 137 -4.77 12.12 6.38
CA SER A 137 -5.82 11.85 7.35
C SER A 137 -6.83 12.99 7.51
N ILE A 138 -7.86 13.01 6.67
CA ILE A 138 -9.15 13.47 7.18
C ILE A 138 -9.55 12.43 8.23
N GLU A 139 -9.13 12.64 9.48
CA GLU A 139 -10.06 12.31 10.56
C GLU A 139 -11.31 13.09 10.20
N TYR A 140 -12.33 12.39 9.72
CA TYR A 140 -13.67 12.95 9.63
C TYR A 140 -14.12 13.16 11.08
N ASP A 141 -13.56 14.18 11.73
CA ASP A 141 -14.16 14.83 12.89
C ASP A 141 -15.25 15.80 12.39
N ASP A 142 -15.99 15.34 11.36
CA ASP A 142 -17.17 16.03 10.90
C ASP A 142 -18.27 15.65 11.90
N PRO A 143 -18.80 16.63 12.66
CA PRO A 143 -19.88 16.38 13.59
C PRO A 143 -21.07 15.68 12.92
N LYS A 144 -21.29 15.88 11.61
CA LYS A 144 -22.34 15.20 10.83
C LYS A 144 -22.09 13.70 10.66
N VAL A 145 -20.82 13.28 10.54
CA VAL A 145 -20.48 11.85 10.45
C VAL A 145 -20.66 11.16 11.79
N LYS A 146 -20.33 11.85 12.89
CA LYS A 146 -20.61 11.37 14.25
C LYS A 146 -22.12 11.26 14.50
N GLU A 147 -22.89 12.26 14.10
CA GLU A 147 -24.35 12.27 14.19
C GLU A 147 -24.98 11.14 13.36
N ALA A 148 -24.56 10.97 12.11
CA ALA A 148 -25.03 9.89 11.23
C ALA A 148 -24.73 8.51 11.82
N ARG A 149 -23.54 8.30 12.40
CA ARG A 149 -23.20 7.04 13.09
C ARG A 149 -24.10 6.81 14.30
N ALA A 150 -24.35 7.83 15.12
CA ALA A 150 -25.23 7.70 16.28
C ALA A 150 -26.67 7.36 15.85
N LEU A 151 -27.19 8.01 14.80
CA LEU A 151 -28.50 7.73 14.23
C LEU A 151 -28.60 6.28 13.72
N LEU A 152 -27.63 5.84 12.91
CA LEU A 152 -27.62 4.50 12.33
C LEU A 152 -27.52 3.41 13.41
N THR A 153 -26.67 3.62 14.43
CA THR A 153 -26.56 2.68 15.55
C THR A 153 -27.88 2.56 16.31
N LYS A 154 -28.56 3.68 16.57
CA LYS A 154 -29.88 3.70 17.22
C LYS A 154 -30.96 3.00 16.39
N LEU A 155 -30.94 3.17 15.07
CA LEU A 155 -31.88 2.49 14.16
C LEU A 155 -31.61 0.99 14.06
N ALA A 156 -30.35 0.57 14.17
CA ALA A 156 -29.93 -0.83 14.08
C ALA A 156 -30.08 -1.59 15.42
N GLU A 157 -30.12 -0.90 16.55
CA GLU A 157 -30.30 -1.46 17.90
C GLU A 157 -31.42 -2.53 17.99
N PRO A 158 -32.64 -2.32 17.45
CA PRO A 158 -33.69 -3.34 17.49
C PRO A 158 -33.45 -4.55 16.56
N LEU A 159 -32.55 -4.44 15.59
CA LEU A 159 -32.20 -5.52 14.65
C LEU A 159 -31.07 -6.41 15.18
N CYS A 160 -30.20 -5.86 16.03
CA CYS A 160 -29.04 -6.54 16.61
C CYS A 160 -29.34 -7.20 17.96
N LYS A 161 -30.53 -7.78 18.10
CA LYS A 161 -30.93 -8.51 19.31
C LYS A 161 -30.29 -9.90 19.35
N GLY A 162 -30.07 -10.43 20.56
CA GLY A 162 -29.56 -11.78 20.76
C GLY A 162 -30.48 -12.84 20.15
N ILE A 163 -29.93 -14.02 19.84
CA ILE A 163 -30.71 -15.16 19.31
C ILE A 163 -31.83 -15.54 20.29
N GLU A 164 -31.61 -15.32 21.60
CA GLU A 164 -32.64 -15.53 22.62
C GLU A 164 -33.81 -14.53 22.57
N GLU A 165 -33.60 -13.32 22.03
CA GLU A 165 -34.60 -12.25 21.95
C GLU A 165 -35.27 -12.14 20.57
N THR A 166 -34.77 -12.88 19.59
CA THR A 166 -35.30 -12.95 18.23
C THR A 166 -35.94 -14.30 18.01
N GLY A 167 -37.28 -14.31 17.98
CA GLY A 167 -38.02 -15.52 17.58
C GLY A 167 -37.59 -15.97 16.19
N LEU A 168 -37.69 -17.27 15.93
CA LEU A 168 -37.45 -17.80 14.59
C LEU A 168 -38.29 -17.02 13.58
N PRO A 169 -37.73 -16.63 12.42
CA PRO A 169 -38.53 -16.05 11.37
C PRO A 169 -39.68 -17.01 11.02
N PRO A 170 -40.85 -16.50 10.61
CA PRO A 170 -41.97 -17.35 10.25
C PRO A 170 -41.50 -18.40 9.25
N MET A 171 -41.84 -19.66 9.52
CA MET A 171 -41.49 -20.77 8.65
C MET A 171 -42.02 -20.46 7.25
N HIS A 172 -41.11 -20.28 6.30
CA HIS A 172 -41.48 -20.11 4.91
C HIS A 172 -42.20 -21.39 4.46
N VAL A 173 -43.28 -21.24 3.70
CA VAL A 173 -43.93 -22.39 3.06
C VAL A 173 -42.87 -23.10 2.22
N ILE A 174 -42.63 -24.38 2.53
CA ILE A 174 -41.65 -25.20 1.83
C ILE A 174 -42.24 -25.52 0.45
N ASN A 175 -42.00 -24.64 -0.51
CA ASN A 175 -42.46 -24.79 -1.90
C ASN A 175 -41.52 -25.67 -2.75
N HIS A 176 -40.52 -26.29 -2.13
CA HIS A 176 -39.50 -27.08 -2.82
C HIS A 176 -39.10 -28.28 -1.97
N GLU A 177 -39.05 -29.44 -2.61
CA GLU A 177 -38.53 -30.66 -2.00
C GLU A 177 -37.01 -30.68 -2.20
N ILE A 178 -36.24 -30.80 -1.11
CA ILE A 178 -34.79 -30.98 -1.18
C ILE A 178 -34.54 -32.49 -1.10
N PRO A 179 -34.23 -33.19 -2.22
CA PRO A 179 -33.86 -34.59 -2.17
C PRO A 179 -32.51 -34.73 -1.49
N LEU A 180 -32.51 -35.13 -0.22
CA LEU A 180 -31.30 -35.34 0.59
C LEU A 180 -30.50 -36.57 0.13
N LEU A 181 -31.16 -37.52 -0.53
CA LEU A 181 -30.55 -38.67 -1.17
C LEU A 181 -31.12 -38.82 -2.58
N ASP A 182 -30.23 -38.76 -3.56
CA ASP A 182 -30.51 -39.17 -4.93
C ASP A 182 -30.00 -40.61 -5.09
N VAL A 183 -30.93 -41.56 -5.03
CA VAL A 183 -30.64 -43.01 -5.10
C VAL A 183 -30.04 -43.43 -6.44
N ASP A 184 -30.22 -42.61 -7.49
CA ASP A 184 -29.70 -42.88 -8.83
C ASP A 184 -28.36 -42.16 -9.10
N LYS A 185 -27.84 -41.42 -8.12
CA LYS A 185 -26.61 -40.66 -8.27
C LYS A 185 -25.37 -41.55 -8.27
N VAL A 186 -24.86 -41.83 -9.47
CA VAL A 186 -23.59 -42.53 -9.64
C VAL A 186 -22.43 -41.55 -9.49
N TYR A 187 -21.71 -41.62 -8.37
CA TYR A 187 -20.49 -40.84 -8.17
C TYR A 187 -19.32 -41.49 -8.91
N SER A 188 -18.83 -40.82 -9.96
CA SER A 188 -17.60 -41.24 -10.64
C SER A 188 -16.40 -41.10 -9.69
N TRP A 189 -15.73 -42.20 -9.38
CA TRP A 189 -14.50 -42.18 -8.60
C TRP A 189 -13.40 -41.46 -9.39
N ARG A 190 -12.97 -40.28 -8.93
CA ARG A 190 -11.73 -39.64 -9.39
C ARG A 190 -10.61 -39.99 -8.42
N LEU A 191 -9.58 -40.67 -8.93
CA LEU A 191 -8.32 -40.79 -8.22
C LEU A 191 -7.77 -39.39 -7.91
N SER A 192 -7.47 -39.13 -6.64
CA SER A 192 -6.78 -37.92 -6.21
C SER A 192 -5.40 -37.88 -6.90
N ARG A 193 -5.24 -37.01 -7.90
CA ARG A 193 -3.91 -36.63 -8.37
C ARG A 193 -3.43 -35.48 -7.50
N CYS A 194 -2.25 -35.63 -6.88
CA CYS A 194 -1.53 -34.49 -6.34
C CYS A 194 -1.35 -33.45 -7.45
N LEU A 195 -1.59 -32.18 -7.11
CA LEU A 195 -1.21 -31.07 -7.98
C LEU A 195 0.29 -31.16 -8.25
N GLU A 196 0.67 -31.22 -9.51
CA GLU A 196 2.07 -31.09 -9.89
C GLU A 196 2.56 -29.70 -9.46
N MET A 197 3.70 -29.66 -8.75
CA MET A 197 4.36 -28.42 -8.37
C MET A 197 4.79 -27.68 -9.63
N PHE A 198 4.18 -26.51 -9.86
CA PHE A 198 4.72 -25.49 -10.77
C PHE A 198 5.81 -24.67 -10.07
#